data_AF-A0A653BL80-F1
#
_entry.id   AF-A0A653BL80-F1
#
_cell.length_a   1.000
_cell.length_b   1.000
_cell.length_c   1.000
_cell.angle_alpha   90.00
_cell.angle_beta   90.00
_cell.angle_gamma   90.00
#
_symmetry.space_group_name_H-M   'P 1'
#
loop_
_entity.id
_entity.type
_entity.pdbx_description
1 polymer ?
#
loop_
_entity_poly.entity_id
_entity_poly.type
_entity_poly.pdbx_seq_one_letter_code
_entity_poly.pdbx_strand_id
1 'polypeptide(L)'
;MEGSEAGPSNVKVLTRRELFDILQYQNLPNMSKKLDFLENYLFGYDDYNEAEIKEIKHNFSYYKSELKRRWNAAHSIKEKFIKKK
;
A
#
# COMPACT_ATOMS: atom_id res chain seq x y z
N MET A 1 -17.44 31.75 8.43
CA MET A 1 -16.39 30.71 8.45
C MET A 1 -17.01 29.50 9.08
N GLU A 2 -17.49 28.58 8.26
CA GLU A 2 -18.15 27.34 8.71
C GLU A 2 -17.05 26.29 8.87
N GLY A 3 -16.88 25.82 10.11
CA GLY A 3 -15.82 24.90 10.51
C GLY A 3 -16.08 23.51 9.95
N SER A 4 -15.15 23.03 9.14
CA SER A 4 -15.02 21.60 8.86
C SER A 4 -14.07 21.02 9.90
N GLU A 5 -14.63 20.43 10.94
CA GLU A 5 -13.88 19.63 11.91
C GLU A 5 -13.35 18.37 11.22
N ALA A 6 -12.09 18.42 10.80
CA ALA A 6 -11.29 17.23 10.50
C ALA A 6 -10.29 17.08 11.65
N GLY A 7 -10.41 16.01 12.45
CA GLY A 7 -9.41 15.69 13.47
C GLY A 7 -8.03 15.59 12.82
N PRO A 8 -6.97 16.22 13.36
CA PRO A 8 -5.72 16.35 12.63
C PRO A 8 -4.86 15.11 12.87
N SER A 9 -5.18 13.98 12.22
CA SER A 9 -4.09 13.10 11.83
C SER A 9 -3.33 13.86 10.75
N ASN A 10 -2.08 14.29 11.00
CA ASN A 10 -1.25 14.92 9.96
C ASN A 10 -0.78 13.91 8.90
N VAL A 11 -1.36 12.70 8.91
CA VAL A 11 -1.07 11.64 7.95
C VAL A 11 -1.58 12.06 6.58
N LYS A 12 -0.67 12.13 5.62
CA LYS A 12 -1.02 12.45 4.24
C LYS A 12 -1.99 11.40 3.66
N VAL A 13 -3.09 11.88 3.10
CA VAL A 13 -4.02 11.04 2.34
C VAL A 13 -3.45 10.78 0.95
N LEU A 14 -3.21 9.50 0.64
CA LEU A 14 -2.78 9.04 -0.69
C LEU A 14 -3.87 8.17 -1.31
N THR A 15 -4.16 8.43 -2.58
CA THR A 15 -5.12 7.63 -3.34
C THR A 15 -4.50 6.30 -3.79
N ARG A 16 -5.35 5.32 -4.07
CA ARG A 16 -4.93 4.03 -4.65
C ARG A 16 -4.14 4.20 -5.95
N ARG A 17 -4.45 5.23 -6.74
CA ARG A 17 -3.76 5.53 -8.01
C ARG A 17 -2.35 6.03 -7.78
N GLU A 18 -2.16 6.97 -6.85
CA GLU A 18 -0.84 7.47 -6.49
C GLU A 18 0.06 6.34 -5.95
N LEU A 19 -0.48 5.49 -5.07
CA LEU A 19 0.23 4.31 -4.57
C LEU A 19 0.63 3.37 -5.72
N PHE A 20 -0.26 3.17 -6.70
CA PHE A 20 0.03 2.34 -7.86
C PHE A 20 1.10 2.95 -8.76
N ASP A 21 1.03 4.25 -9.04
CA ASP A 21 2.02 4.94 -9.86
C ASP A 21 3.41 4.85 -9.22
N ILE A 22 3.50 5.08 -7.89
CA ILE A 22 4.74 4.87 -7.12
C ILE A 22 5.27 3.44 -7.30
N LEU A 23 4.42 2.42 -7.24
CA LEU A 23 4.80 1.02 -7.45
C LEU A 23 5.20 0.67 -8.90
N GLN A 24 4.69 1.41 -9.89
CA GLN A 24 5.02 1.22 -11.31
C GLN A 24 6.39 1.80 -11.67
N TYR A 25 6.75 2.96 -11.10
CA TYR A 25 8.06 3.58 -11.35
C TYR A 25 9.24 2.77 -10.78
N GLN A 26 8.97 1.81 -9.90
CA GLN A 26 10.01 0.95 -9.32
C GLN A 26 10.27 -0.29 -10.18
N ASN A 27 11.53 -0.47 -10.60
CA ASN A 27 12.01 -1.68 -11.26
C ASN A 27 12.30 -2.82 -10.26
N LEU A 28 11.32 -3.13 -9.41
CA LEU A 28 11.43 -4.17 -8.38
C LEU A 28 10.88 -5.51 -8.89
N PRO A 29 11.57 -6.63 -8.60
CA PRO A 29 11.37 -7.90 -9.29
C PRO A 29 10.06 -8.61 -8.94
N ASN A 30 9.44 -8.28 -7.81
CA ASN A 30 8.22 -8.95 -7.37
C ASN A 30 7.34 -8.03 -6.51
N MET A 31 6.07 -8.44 -6.36
CA MET A 31 5.08 -7.68 -5.62
C MET A 31 5.45 -7.50 -4.14
N SER A 32 6.14 -8.46 -3.51
CA SER A 32 6.56 -8.32 -2.12
C SER A 32 7.55 -7.17 -1.96
N LYS A 33 8.60 -7.13 -2.78
CA LYS A 33 9.59 -6.05 -2.77
C LYS A 33 8.97 -4.69 -3.07
N LYS A 34 8.01 -4.64 -4.01
CA LYS A 34 7.26 -3.42 -4.32
C LYS A 34 6.45 -2.92 -3.11
N LEU A 35 5.78 -3.81 -2.38
CA LEU A 35 5.03 -3.46 -1.17
C LEU A 35 5.95 -3.06 0.00
N ASP A 36 7.10 -3.70 0.15
CA ASP A 36 8.09 -3.32 1.16
C ASP A 36 8.70 -1.95 0.86
N PHE A 37 8.96 -1.64 -0.41
CA PHE A 37 9.36 -0.29 -0.82
C PHE A 37 8.28 0.75 -0.47
N LEU A 38 7.03 0.50 -0.82
CA LEU A 38 5.94 1.44 -0.58
C LEU A 38 5.73 1.68 0.92
N GLU A 39 5.86 0.65 1.74
CA GLU A 39 5.83 0.77 3.21
C GLU A 39 6.90 1.73 3.73
N ASN A 40 8.14 1.56 3.29
CA ASN A 40 9.25 2.44 3.70
C ASN A 40 9.11 3.86 3.14
N TYR A 41 8.60 3.99 1.91
CA TYR A 41 8.31 5.28 1.29
C TYR A 41 7.28 6.06 2.10
N LEU A 42 6.22 5.40 2.57
CA LEU A 42 5.19 6.03 3.41
C LEU A 42 5.74 6.49 4.75
N PHE A 43 6.69 5.78 5.36
CA PHE A 43 7.32 6.21 6.61
C PHE A 43 8.25 7.41 6.45
N GLY A 44 8.93 7.51 5.30
CA GLY A 44 9.86 8.60 5.00
C GLY A 44 9.26 9.74 4.18
N TYR A 45 7.93 9.76 4.00
CA TYR A 45 7.28 10.75 3.14
C TYR A 45 7.24 12.15 3.78
N ASP A 46 7.04 12.19 5.10
CA ASP A 46 6.88 13.41 5.89
C ASP A 46 7.55 13.22 7.26
N ASP A 47 7.62 14.29 8.06
CA ASP A 47 8.22 14.26 9.40
C ASP A 47 7.19 13.75 10.43
N TYR A 48 6.80 12.49 10.27
CA TYR A 48 5.79 11.86 11.11
C TYR A 48 6.33 11.54 12.50
N ASN A 49 5.50 11.78 13.51
CA ASN A 49 5.81 11.31 14.87
C ASN A 49 5.57 9.79 15.02
N GLU A 50 6.00 9.22 16.15
CA GLU A 50 5.90 7.77 16.37
C GLU A 50 4.45 7.24 16.31
N ALA A 51 3.46 8.03 16.78
CA ALA A 51 2.07 7.62 16.75
C ALA A 51 1.52 7.59 15.32
N GLU A 52 1.87 8.59 14.50
CA GLU A 52 1.53 8.64 13.08
C GLU A 52 2.19 7.51 12.29
N ILE A 53 3.46 7.20 12.56
CA ILE A 53 4.15 6.04 11.95
C ILE A 53 3.45 4.73 12.33
N LYS A 54 3.01 4.58 13.59
CA LYS A 54 2.24 3.41 14.03
C LYS A 54 0.89 3.31 13.31
N GLU A 55 0.20 4.43 13.12
CA GLU A 55 -1.07 4.48 12.38
C GLU A 55 -0.89 4.11 10.91
N ILE A 56 0.13 4.68 10.24
CA ILE A 56 0.49 4.35 8.85
C ILE A 56 0.81 2.85 8.73
N LYS A 57 1.59 2.28 9.66
CA LYS A 57 1.88 0.83 9.71
C LYS A 57 0.62 -0.01 9.82
N HIS A 58 -0.28 0.36 10.73
CA HIS A 58 -1.51 -0.38 10.96
C HIS A 58 -2.40 -0.37 9.71
N ASN A 59 -2.63 0.83 9.15
CA ASN A 59 -3.47 1.02 7.97
C ASN A 59 -2.88 0.33 6.73
N PHE A 60 -1.55 0.44 6.54
CA PHE A 60 -0.87 -0.17 5.41
C PHE A 60 -0.82 -1.70 5.53
N SER A 61 -0.69 -2.26 6.74
CA SER A 61 -0.66 -3.72 6.94
C SER A 61 -1.93 -4.41 6.44
N TYR A 62 -3.09 -3.79 6.67
CA TYR A 62 -4.36 -4.28 6.15
C TYR A 62 -4.37 -4.27 4.62
N TYR A 63 -4.00 -3.14 4.02
CA TYR A 63 -3.91 -3.00 2.56
C TYR A 63 -2.93 -3.99 1.93
N LYS A 64 -1.72 -4.13 2.51
CA LYS A 64 -0.67 -5.06 2.09
C LYS A 64 -1.16 -6.50 2.10
N SER A 65 -1.89 -6.89 3.15
CA SER A 65 -2.46 -8.24 3.29
C SER A 65 -3.57 -8.51 2.28
N GLU A 66 -4.49 -7.55 2.09
CA GLU A 66 -5.55 -7.69 1.09
C GLU A 66 -4.97 -7.84 -0.32
N LEU A 67 -3.98 -7.00 -0.66
CA LEU A 67 -3.37 -7.01 -1.97
C LEU A 67 -2.62 -8.32 -2.24
N LYS A 68 -1.83 -8.81 -1.26
CA LYS A 68 -1.20 -10.15 -1.34
C LYS A 68 -2.24 -11.25 -1.55
N ARG A 69 -3.37 -11.23 -0.85
CA ARG A 69 -4.43 -12.22 -1.01
C ARG A 69 -5.01 -12.21 -2.42
N ARG A 70 -5.32 -11.02 -2.96
CA ARG A 70 -5.85 -10.86 -4.32
C ARG A 70 -4.83 -11.30 -5.38
N TRP A 71 -3.57 -10.94 -5.20
CA TRP A 71 -2.47 -11.35 -6.08
C TRP A 71 -2.33 -12.88 -6.14
N ASN A 72 -2.28 -13.53 -4.97
CA ASN A 72 -2.18 -14.99 -4.89
C ASN A 72 -3.40 -15.70 -5.51
N ALA A 73 -4.61 -15.17 -5.30
CA ALA A 73 -5.82 -15.71 -5.91
C ALA A 73 -5.77 -15.61 -7.45
N ALA A 74 -5.37 -14.46 -8.00
CA ALA A 74 -5.22 -14.27 -9.44
C ALA A 74 -4.14 -15.19 -10.03
N HIS A 75 -3.02 -15.37 -9.33
CA HIS A 75 -1.96 -16.28 -9.77
C HIS A 75 -2.40 -17.74 -9.73
N SER A 76 -3.11 -18.16 -8.68
CA SER A 76 -3.67 -19.50 -8.56
C SER A 76 -4.68 -19.80 -9.68
N ILE A 77 -5.51 -18.83 -10.06
CA ILE A 77 -6.40 -18.94 -11.21
C ILE A 77 -5.60 -19.13 -12.50
N LYS A 78 -4.57 -18.31 -12.74
CA LYS A 78 -3.69 -18.44 -13.91
C LYS A 78 -3.04 -19.82 -13.99
N GLU A 79 -2.53 -20.34 -12.88
CA GLU A 79 -1.95 -21.70 -12.82
C GLU A 79 -2.97 -22.79 -13.12
N LYS A 80 -4.21 -22.66 -12.61
CA LYS A 80 -5.31 -23.59 -12.93
C LYS A 80 -5.71 -23.55 -14.40
N PHE A 81 -5.67 -22.38 -15.03
CA PHE A 81 -5.93 -22.23 -16.46
C PHE A 81 -4.80 -22.79 -17.32
N ILE A 82 -3.54 -22.58 -16.94
CA ILE A 82 -2.38 -23.08 -17.70
C ILE A 82 -2.21 -24.61 -17.55
N LYS A 83 -2.52 -25.19 -16.37
CA LYS A 83 -2.49 -26.64 -16.13
C LYS A 83 -3.61 -27.44 -16.82
N LYS A 84 -4.61 -26.77 -17.41
CA LYS A 84 -5.71 -27.41 -18.15
C LYS A 84 -5.42 -27.59 -19.66
N LYS A 85 -4.14 -27.60 -20.05
CA LYS A 85 -3.68 -27.92 -21.41
C LYS A 85 -2.89 -29.22 -21.36
#